data_AF-A0A7K8A7P1-F1
#
_entry.id   AF-A0A7K8A7P1-F1
#
_cell.length_a   1.000
_cell.length_b   1.000
_cell.length_c   1.000
_cell.angle_alpha   90.00
_cell.angle_beta   90.00
_cell.angle_gamma   90.00
#
_symmetry.space_group_name_H-M   'P 1'
#
loop_
_entity.id
_entity.type
_entity.pdbx_description
1 polymer ?
#
loop_
_entity_poly.entity_id
_entity_poly.type
_entity_poly.pdbx_seq_one_letter_code
_entity_poly.pdbx_strand_id
1 'polypeptide(L)'
;IITARLTRACPINPRQRGFIRASGCSENLKLLQLAVKYAKREQKQQGVVFVDIARAFDTVCHRHIFQGLIQRGLDPHIVHLVKDMYENITTYIT
;
A
#
# COMPACT_ATOMS: atom_id res chain seq x y z
N ILE A 1 -0.54 0.39 18.87
CA ILE A 1 0.76 1.09 19.09
C ILE A 1 1.70 0.92 17.89
N ILE A 2 2.00 -0.31 17.43
CA ILE A 2 2.91 -0.56 16.29
C ILE A 2 2.45 0.12 15.00
N THR A 3 1.18 -0.03 14.60
CA THR A 3 0.63 0.62 13.39
C THR A 3 0.86 2.12 13.39
N ALA A 4 0.62 2.81 14.52
CA ALA A 4 0.83 4.26 14.61
C ALA A 4 2.31 4.66 14.44
N ARG A 5 3.25 3.85 14.96
CA ARG A 5 4.69 4.05 14.75
C ARG A 5 5.08 3.83 13.29
N LEU A 6 4.58 2.76 12.68
CA LEU A 6 4.80 2.44 11.27
C LEU A 6 4.23 3.53 10.36
N THR A 7 3.01 4.02 10.60
CA THR A 7 2.42 5.09 9.79
C THR A 7 3.21 6.39 9.86
N ARG A 8 3.82 6.69 11.02
CA ARG A 8 4.66 7.90 11.18
C ARG A 8 5.99 7.78 10.42
N ALA A 9 6.64 6.62 10.52
CA ALA A 9 7.96 6.39 9.90
C ALA A 9 7.86 6.03 8.41
N CYS A 10 6.73 5.46 7.99
CA CYS A 10 6.43 5.07 6.61
C CYS A 10 5.23 5.86 6.09
N PRO A 11 5.40 7.15 5.76
CA PRO A 11 4.34 7.93 5.16
C PRO A 11 3.93 7.27 3.84
N ILE A 12 2.65 6.95 3.76
CA ILE A 12 2.02 6.38 2.57
C ILE A 12 1.63 7.50 1.61
N ASN A 13 1.43 7.15 0.34
CA ASN A 13 0.97 8.12 -0.65
C ASN A 13 -0.38 8.75 -0.20
N PRO A 14 -0.54 10.09 -0.25
CA PRO A 14 -1.80 10.75 0.12
C PRO A 14 -3.03 10.29 -0.67
N ARG A 15 -2.85 9.65 -1.83
CA ARG A 15 -3.92 9.07 -2.67
C ARG A 15 -4.21 7.59 -2.36
N GLN A 16 -3.44 6.95 -1.48
CA GLN A 16 -3.73 5.60 -1.02
C GLN A 16 -5.05 5.61 -0.25
N ARG A 17 -5.95 4.69 -0.58
CA ARG A 17 -7.24 4.53 0.11
C ARG A 17 -7.46 3.12 0.65
N GLY A 18 -6.75 2.12 0.11
CA GLY A 18 -6.76 0.76 0.64
C GLY A 18 -5.97 0.65 1.95
N PHE A 19 -6.49 -0.16 2.89
CA PHE A 19 -5.86 -0.51 4.16
C PHE A 19 -5.49 0.68 5.07
N ILE A 20 -6.21 1.80 4.94
CA ILE A 20 -6.02 3.00 5.77
C ILE A 20 -7.35 3.44 6.37
N ARG A 21 -7.29 4.24 7.43
CA ARG A 21 -8.47 4.85 8.04
C ARG A 21 -8.95 6.05 7.22
N ALA A 22 -9.61 5.81 6.09
CA ALA A 22 -10.19 6.82 5.20
C ALA A 22 -11.57 6.38 4.68
N SER A 23 -12.23 7.22 3.88
CA SER A 23 -13.56 6.98 3.25
C SER A 23 -13.56 5.89 2.15
N GLY A 24 -12.56 5.01 2.15
CA GLY A 24 -12.37 3.97 1.15
C GLY A 24 -12.09 4.54 -0.25
N CYS A 25 -12.37 3.74 -1.28
CA CYS A 25 -12.03 4.08 -2.68
C CYS A 25 -12.98 5.09 -3.33
N SER A 26 -14.02 5.55 -2.63
CA SER A 26 -15.04 6.46 -3.17
C SER A 26 -14.44 7.76 -3.71
N GLU A 27 -13.46 8.32 -3.01
CA GLU A 27 -12.76 9.55 -3.41
C GLU A 27 -11.94 9.34 -4.68
N ASN A 28 -11.16 8.26 -4.76
CA ASN A 28 -10.37 7.93 -5.95
C ASN A 28 -11.26 7.68 -7.17
N LEU A 29 -12.39 7.00 -6.97
CA LEU A 29 -13.39 6.80 -8.03
C LEU A 29 -13.98 8.13 -8.51
N LYS A 30 -14.30 9.04 -7.59
CA LYS A 30 -14.82 10.36 -7.94
C LYS A 30 -13.80 11.19 -8.73
N LEU A 31 -12.54 11.17 -8.32
CA LEU A 31 -11.45 11.85 -9.03
C LEU A 31 -11.28 11.29 -10.45
N LEU A 32 -11.31 9.96 -10.61
CA LEU A 32 -11.24 9.32 -11.92
C LEU A 32 -12.42 9.74 -12.81
N GLN A 33 -13.65 9.73 -12.29
CA GLN A 33 -14.84 10.18 -13.02
C GLN A 33 -14.72 11.64 -13.48
N LEU A 34 -14.21 12.52 -12.62
CA LEU A 34 -13.99 13.93 -12.95
C LEU A 34 -12.91 14.10 -14.03
N ALA A 35 -11.81 13.36 -13.96
CA ALA A 35 -10.75 13.39 -14.98
C ALA A 35 -11.29 12.95 -16.35
N VAL A 36 -12.03 11.85 -16.39
CA VAL A 36 -12.68 11.35 -17.63
C VAL A 36 -13.68 12.37 -18.18
N LYS A 37 -14.51 12.98 -17.32
CA LYS A 37 -15.49 14.00 -17.73
C LYS A 37 -14.79 15.25 -18.30
N TYR A 38 -13.69 15.68 -17.67
CA TYR A 38 -12.88 16.80 -18.15
C TYR A 38 -12.26 16.51 -19.52
N ALA A 39 -11.65 15.33 -19.71
CA ALA A 39 -11.09 14.93 -21.00
C ALA A 39 -12.10 14.99 -22.14
N LYS A 40 -13.31 14.48 -21.88
CA LYS A 40 -14.43 14.50 -22.84
C LYS A 40 -14.85 15.93 -23.18
N ARG A 41 -14.98 16.81 -22.18
CA ARG A 41 -15.37 18.21 -22.37
C ARG A 41 -14.36 18.97 -23.23
N GLU A 42 -13.07 18.79 -22.94
CA GLU A 42 -11.98 19.52 -23.60
C GLU A 42 -11.52 18.85 -24.90
N GLN A 43 -12.18 17.77 -25.35
CA GLN A 43 -11.79 16.95 -26.50
C GLN A 43 -10.31 16.51 -26.46
N LYS A 44 -9.77 16.29 -25.25
CA LYS A 44 -8.39 15.85 -25.04
C LYS A 44 -8.32 14.32 -25.02
N GLN A 45 -7.34 13.76 -25.72
CA GLN A 45 -7.02 12.34 -25.62
C GLN A 45 -6.41 12.06 -24.24
N GLN A 46 -7.02 11.15 -23.48
CA GLN A 46 -6.50 10.68 -22.20
C GLN A 46 -6.67 9.16 -22.11
N GLY A 47 -5.66 8.48 -21.58
CA GLY A 47 -5.70 7.05 -21.29
C GLY A 47 -5.73 6.78 -19.78
N VAL A 48 -6.37 5.69 -19.39
CA VAL A 48 -6.34 5.17 -18.02
C VAL A 48 -5.74 3.77 -18.06
N VAL A 49 -4.73 3.53 -17.23
CA VAL A 49 -4.08 2.21 -17.10
C VAL A 49 -4.45 1.63 -15.74
N PHE A 50 -5.07 0.45 -15.77
CA PHE A 50 -5.34 -0.34 -14.57
C PHE A 50 -4.24 -1.39 -14.43
N VAL A 51 -3.53 -1.37 -13.30
CA VAL A 51 -2.45 -2.31 -12.99
C VAL A 51 -2.87 -3.12 -11.77
N ASP A 52 -2.72 -4.44 -11.85
CA ASP A 52 -2.98 -5.35 -10.74
C ASP A 52 -1.78 -6.28 -10.51
N ILE A 53 -1.57 -6.70 -9.26
CA ILE A 53 -0.48 -7.58 -8.86
C ILE A 53 -1.09 -8.92 -8.43
N ALA A 54 -0.86 -9.95 -9.25
CA ALA A 54 -1.33 -11.30 -8.95
C ALA A 54 -0.73 -11.83 -7.64
N ARG A 55 -1.61 -12.31 -6.74
CA ARG A 55 -1.23 -12.91 -5.46
C ARG A 55 -0.29 -12.03 -4.62
N ALA A 56 -0.56 -10.71 -4.57
CA ALA A 56 0.35 -9.71 -3.99
C ALA A 56 0.88 -10.04 -2.58
N PHE A 57 0.10 -10.72 -1.73
CA PHE A 57 0.56 -11.14 -0.40
C PHE A 57 1.48 -12.37 -0.43
N ASP A 58 1.28 -13.29 -1.38
CA ASP A 58 2.10 -14.49 -1.53
C ASP A 58 3.40 -14.21 -2.29
N THR A 59 3.39 -13.24 -3.20
CA THR A 59 4.48 -12.99 -4.16
C THR A 59 5.44 -11.89 -3.73
N VAL A 60 5.11 -11.13 -2.68
CA VAL A 60 6.00 -10.10 -2.17
C VAL A 60 7.24 -10.75 -1.55
N CYS A 61 8.43 -10.34 -2.01
CA CYS A 61 9.67 -10.82 -1.42
C CYS A 61 9.84 -10.24 -0.01
N HIS A 62 9.90 -11.10 1.01
CA HIS A 62 10.03 -10.68 2.42
C HIS A 62 11.28 -9.82 2.65
N ARG A 63 12.39 -10.11 1.94
CA ARG A 63 13.62 -9.29 2.01
C ARG A 63 13.35 -7.81 1.66
N HIS A 64 12.51 -7.55 0.66
CA HIS A 64 12.18 -6.19 0.26
C HIS A 64 11.32 -5.46 1.30
N ILE A 65 10.48 -6.19 2.06
CA ILE A 65 9.76 -5.60 3.21
C ILE A 65 10.77 -5.03 4.20
N PHE A 66 11.73 -5.84 4.65
CA PHE A 66 12.69 -5.42 5.67
C PHE A 66 13.61 -4.31 5.20
N GLN A 67 14.11 -4.39 3.95
CA GLN A 67 14.90 -3.31 3.36
C GLN A 67 14.11 -2.01 3.28
N GLY A 68 12.83 -2.08 2.91
CA GLY A 68 11.95 -0.91 2.84
C GLY A 68 11.69 -0.26 4.20
N LEU A 69 11.72 -1.04 5.29
CA LEU A 69 11.62 -0.51 6.66
C LEU A 69 12.95 0.12 7.12
N ILE A 70 14.09 -0.53 6.85
CA ILE A 70 15.42 -0.01 7.19
C ILE A 70 15.69 1.32 6.48
N GLN A 71 15.38 1.40 5.18
CA GLN A 71 15.55 2.63 4.39
C GLN A 71 14.71 3.80 4.89
N ARG A 72 13.61 3.52 5.60
CA ARG A 72 12.74 4.53 6.22
C ARG A 72 13.18 4.92 7.63
N GLY A 73 14.34 4.44 8.09
CA GLY A 73 14.92 4.81 9.37
C GLY A 73 14.17 4.24 10.57
N LEU A 74 13.50 3.09 10.42
CA LEU A 74 12.84 2.44 11.54
C LEU A 74 13.87 1.87 12.51
N ASP A 75 13.49 1.95 13.79
CA ASP A 75 14.25 1.35 14.88
C ASP A 75 14.48 -0.17 14.64
N PRO A 76 15.72 -0.67 14.84
CA PRO A 76 16.06 -2.07 14.60
C PRO A 76 15.17 -3.07 15.34
N HIS A 77 14.67 -2.75 16.54
CA HIS A 77 13.78 -3.65 17.28
C HIS A 77 12.43 -3.82 16.58
N ILE A 78 11.93 -2.77 15.92
CA ILE A 78 10.69 -2.85 15.13
C ILE A 78 10.91 -3.65 13.84
N VAL A 79 12.05 -3.45 13.18
CA VAL A 79 12.40 -4.24 11.99
C VAL A 79 12.52 -5.73 12.35
N HIS A 80 13.16 -6.04 13.48
CA HIS A 80 13.30 -7.41 13.96
C HIS A 80 11.94 -8.02 14.32
N LEU A 81 11.08 -7.28 15.03
CA LEU A 81 9.72 -7.73 15.33
C LEU A 81 8.93 -8.08 14.05
N VAL A 82 9.00 -7.24 13.01
CA VAL A 82 8.32 -7.54 11.75
C VAL A 82 8.98 -8.74 11.05
N LYS A 83 10.30 -8.91 11.15
CA LYS A 83 11.01 -10.07 10.60
C LYS A 83 10.55 -11.38 11.23
N ASP A 84 10.42 -11.43 12.54
CA ASP A 84 9.90 -12.60 13.26
C ASP A 84 8.45 -12.93 12.86
N MET A 85 7.66 -11.92 12.46
CA MET A 85 6.32 -12.09 11.91
C MET A 85 6.28 -12.61 10.46
N TYR A 86 7.41 -12.92 9.83
CA TYR A 86 7.46 -13.50 8.48
C TYR A 86 8.36 -14.74 8.39
N GLU A 87 9.12 -15.06 9.44
CA GLU A 87 10.05 -16.19 9.48
C GLU A 87 9.47 -17.36 10.29
N ASN A 88 9.62 -18.59 9.79
CA ASN A 88 9.25 -19.83 10.48
C ASN A 88 7.79 -19.91 10.97
N ILE A 89 6.86 -19.24 10.27
CA ILE A 89 5.44 -19.27 10.63
C ILE A 89 4.76 -20.50 10.06
N THR A 90 4.06 -21.23 10.91
CA THR A 90 3.18 -22.34 10.52
C THR A 90 1.75 -22.05 10.94
N THR A 91 0.80 -22.25 10.03
CA THR A 91 -0.64 -22.22 10.34
C THR A 91 -1.19 -23.63 10.21
N TYR A 92 -1.86 -24.12 11.26
CA TYR A 92 -2.59 -25.38 11.23
C TYR A 92 -4.08 -25.07 11.09
N ILE A 93 -4.74 -25.71 10.14
CA ILE A 93 -6.18 -25.60 9.93
C ILE A 93 -6.77 -26.97 10.28
N THR A 94 -7.64 -27.01 11.29
CA THR A 94 -8.39 -28.19 11.72
C THR A 94 -9.68 -28.32 10.92
#